data_AF-A0A7S0TD05-F1
#
_entry.id   AF-A0A7S0TD05-F1
#
_cell.length_a   1.000
_cell.length_b   1.000
_cell.length_c   1.000
_cell.angle_alpha   90.00
_cell.angle_beta   90.00
_cell.angle_gamma   90.00
#
_symmetry.space_group_name_H-M   'P 1'
#
loop_
_entity.id
_entity.type
_entity.pdbx_description
1 polymer ?
#
loop_
_entity_poly.entity_id
_entity_poly.type
_entity_poly.pdbx_seq_one_letter_code
_entity_poly.pdbx_strand_id
1 'polypeptide(L)'
;MFRAVVLLGSAVSAAWGFGYSGSAFSVEGFVPYYNYEGNLTVSGYVTGTTMGTTQTLEYELSGLDPDCVSGAGDAANSCGVHFHEGTDCVSDAGAHFYADTLSEDPWATVAYTSVMSDGDYTASLTDGSLMVETGLTAAEIVGRAFVVHAFDGSRIACALIE
;
A
#
# COMPACT_ATOMS: atom_id res chain seq x y z
N MET A 1 5.42 -50.65 10.62
CA MET A 1 4.70 -49.43 11.02
C MET A 1 5.65 -48.25 10.83
N PHE A 2 5.21 -47.30 10.01
CA PHE A 2 5.78 -46.00 9.64
C PHE A 2 7.27 -45.92 9.22
N ARG A 3 7.45 -45.90 7.90
CA ARG A 3 8.61 -45.31 7.21
C ARG A 3 8.58 -43.79 7.41
N ALA A 4 9.66 -43.22 7.94
CA ALA A 4 9.89 -41.79 7.87
C ALA A 4 10.29 -41.41 6.43
N VAL A 5 9.39 -40.71 5.73
CA VAL A 5 9.69 -40.05 4.46
C VAL A 5 10.31 -38.71 4.82
N VAL A 6 11.61 -38.56 4.57
CA VAL A 6 12.27 -37.24 4.56
C VAL A 6 11.81 -36.55 3.28
N LEU A 7 10.84 -35.65 3.38
CA LEU A 7 10.51 -34.71 2.33
C LEU A 7 11.60 -33.64 2.29
N LEU A 8 12.52 -33.77 1.34
CA LEU A 8 13.34 -32.68 0.84
C LEU A 8 12.39 -31.67 0.17
N GLY A 9 11.90 -30.71 0.94
CA GLY A 9 11.22 -29.53 0.42
C GLY A 9 12.26 -28.57 -0.14
N SER A 10 12.37 -28.54 -1.46
CA SER A 10 13.24 -27.66 -2.23
C SER A 10 13.00 -26.19 -1.85
N ALA A 11 14.00 -25.55 -1.25
CA ALA A 11 14.07 -24.10 -1.27
C ALA A 11 14.22 -23.67 -2.73
N VAL A 12 13.19 -23.05 -3.30
CA VAL A 12 13.30 -22.42 -4.62
C VAL A 12 14.04 -21.11 -4.40
N SER A 13 15.37 -21.19 -4.36
CA SER A 13 16.23 -20.02 -4.49
C SER A 13 16.09 -19.48 -5.91
N ALA A 14 15.25 -18.47 -6.10
CA ALA A 14 15.27 -17.66 -7.32
C ALA A 14 16.44 -16.67 -7.24
N ALA A 15 17.65 -17.18 -7.44
CA ALA A 15 18.80 -16.34 -7.75
C ALA A 15 18.88 -16.18 -9.27
N TRP A 16 18.38 -15.06 -9.79
CA TRP A 16 18.74 -14.56 -11.11
C TRP A 16 19.57 -13.29 -10.92
N GLY A 17 20.85 -13.37 -11.29
CA GLY A 17 21.78 -12.27 -11.17
C GLY A 17 21.55 -11.20 -12.23
N PHE A 18 21.30 -9.97 -11.77
CA PHE A 18 21.89 -8.70 -12.17
C PHE A 18 21.61 -7.76 -10.98
N GLY A 19 22.64 -7.10 -10.42
CA GLY A 19 22.48 -6.30 -9.21
C GLY A 19 21.53 -5.13 -9.41
N TYR A 20 20.29 -5.28 -8.96
CA TYR A 20 19.33 -4.20 -8.79
C TYR A 20 18.92 -4.18 -7.32
N SER A 21 19.64 -3.35 -6.55
CA SER A 21 19.58 -3.26 -5.09
C SER A 21 18.44 -2.35 -4.65
N GLY A 22 17.20 -2.79 -4.85
CA GLY A 22 16.06 -2.14 -4.20
C GLY A 22 15.94 -2.56 -2.72
N SER A 23 15.50 -1.65 -1.86
CA SER A 23 15.19 -1.94 -0.46
C SER A 23 13.71 -2.26 -0.32
N ALA A 24 13.38 -3.45 0.17
CA ALA A 24 11.99 -3.85 0.36
C ALA A 24 11.36 -3.14 1.58
N PHE A 25 10.04 -2.92 1.51
CA PHE A 25 9.21 -2.50 2.63
C PHE A 25 7.87 -3.23 2.61
N SER A 26 7.16 -3.22 3.73
CA SER A 26 5.80 -3.75 3.87
C SER A 26 4.89 -2.81 4.65
N VAL A 27 3.58 -2.92 4.41
CA VAL A 27 2.53 -2.26 5.17
C VAL A 27 1.48 -3.30 5.47
N GLU A 28 1.32 -3.61 6.75
CA GLU A 28 0.37 -4.61 7.25
C GLU A 28 -0.35 -4.07 8.50
N GLY A 29 -1.37 -4.80 8.97
CA GLY A 29 -2.01 -4.46 10.24
C GLY A 29 -2.83 -3.17 10.20
N PHE A 30 -3.52 -2.91 9.07
CA PHE A 30 -4.40 -1.77 8.91
C PHE A 30 -5.40 -1.63 10.07
N VAL A 31 -5.48 -0.42 10.60
CA VAL A 31 -6.48 0.02 11.57
C VAL A 31 -7.35 1.12 10.96
N PRO A 32 -8.57 1.35 11.45
CA PRO A 32 -9.34 2.53 11.06
C PRO A 32 -8.54 3.80 11.26
N TYR A 33 -8.64 4.74 10.33
CA TYR A 33 -8.01 6.05 10.49
C TYR A 33 -8.54 6.74 11.76
N TYR A 34 -7.70 7.54 12.45
CA TYR A 34 -7.94 7.93 13.86
C TYR A 34 -9.29 8.61 14.14
N ASN A 35 -9.86 9.29 13.14
CA ASN A 35 -11.16 9.98 13.23
C ASN A 35 -12.20 9.40 12.26
N TYR A 36 -11.96 8.23 11.68
CA TYR A 36 -12.93 7.57 10.80
C TYR A 36 -14.04 6.92 11.63
N GLU A 37 -15.26 7.43 11.47
CA GLU A 37 -16.46 6.95 12.19
C GLU A 37 -17.34 6.02 11.33
N GLY A 38 -16.90 5.71 10.10
CA GLY A 38 -17.61 4.80 9.20
C GLY A 38 -17.44 3.34 9.57
N ASN A 39 -17.95 2.45 8.71
CA ASN A 39 -18.00 1.01 8.95
C ASN A 39 -17.05 0.19 8.06
N LEU A 40 -16.31 0.82 7.15
CA LEU A 40 -15.30 0.13 6.35
C LEU A 40 -14.17 -0.37 7.26
N THR A 41 -13.70 -1.59 7.00
CA THR A 41 -12.62 -2.23 7.77
C THR A 41 -11.60 -2.76 6.79
N VAL A 42 -10.65 -1.89 6.41
CA VAL A 42 -9.61 -2.28 5.45
C VAL A 42 -8.68 -3.30 6.09
N SER A 43 -8.34 -4.33 5.32
CA SER A 43 -7.37 -5.37 5.71
C SER A 43 -6.55 -5.81 4.49
N GLY A 44 -5.56 -6.66 4.73
CA GLY A 44 -4.63 -7.12 3.72
C GLY A 44 -3.24 -6.52 3.92
N TYR A 45 -2.48 -6.39 2.83
CA TYR A 45 -1.10 -5.93 2.87
C TYR A 45 -0.72 -5.14 1.62
N VAL A 46 0.30 -4.31 1.78
CA VAL A 46 1.05 -3.69 0.69
C VAL A 46 2.49 -4.14 0.85
N THR A 47 3.11 -4.59 -0.22
CA THR A 47 4.54 -4.81 -0.30
C THR A 47 5.13 -3.81 -1.28
N GLY A 48 6.40 -3.50 -1.12
CA GLY A 48 7.06 -2.69 -2.12
C GLY A 48 8.56 -2.75 -2.06
N THR A 49 9.16 -2.05 -3.02
CA THR A 49 10.59 -1.91 -3.14
C THR A 49 10.92 -0.48 -3.49
N THR A 50 11.82 0.15 -2.74
CA THR A 50 12.42 1.43 -3.08
C THR A 50 13.64 1.22 -3.95
N MET A 51 13.66 1.81 -5.15
CA MET A 51 14.83 1.84 -6.02
C MET A 51 15.29 3.28 -6.22
N GLY A 52 16.38 3.66 -5.56
CA GLY A 52 16.78 5.06 -5.48
C GLY A 52 15.75 5.86 -4.69
N THR A 53 14.89 6.59 -5.40
CA THR A 53 13.81 7.42 -4.84
C THR A 53 12.41 7.07 -5.36
N THR A 54 12.32 6.04 -6.21
CA THR A 54 11.07 5.50 -6.74
C THR A 54 10.57 4.39 -5.83
N GLN A 55 9.28 4.41 -5.51
CA GLN A 55 8.58 3.36 -4.78
C GLN A 55 7.79 2.50 -5.76
N THR A 56 8.03 1.21 -5.76
CA THR A 56 7.23 0.23 -6.51
C THR A 56 6.37 -0.53 -5.52
N LEU A 57 5.05 -0.38 -5.63
CA LEU A 57 4.07 -0.96 -4.70
C LEU A 57 3.28 -2.08 -5.38
N GLU A 58 3.02 -3.13 -4.61
CA GLU A 58 2.04 -4.18 -4.89
C GLU A 58 1.12 -4.30 -3.67
N TYR A 59 -0.14 -4.64 -3.87
CA TYR A 59 -1.07 -4.78 -2.76
C TYR A 59 -2.14 -5.84 -3.01
N GLU A 60 -2.67 -6.34 -1.90
CA GLU A 60 -3.90 -7.11 -1.82
C GLU A 60 -4.69 -6.53 -0.65
N LEU A 61 -5.77 -5.80 -0.95
CA LEU A 61 -6.60 -5.10 0.02
C LEU A 61 -8.04 -5.58 -0.06
N SER A 62 -8.72 -5.58 1.08
CA SER A 62 -10.11 -6.01 1.26
C SER A 62 -10.85 -5.05 2.19
N GLY A 63 -12.18 -5.10 2.24
CA GLY A 63 -13.00 -4.18 3.03
C GLY A 63 -12.98 -2.73 2.52
N LEU A 64 -12.81 -2.54 1.21
CA LEU A 64 -12.71 -1.24 0.55
C LEU A 64 -14.09 -0.61 0.30
N ASP A 65 -14.09 0.67 -0.04
CA ASP A 65 -15.30 1.39 -0.40
C ASP A 65 -15.97 0.78 -1.66
N PRO A 66 -17.27 0.40 -1.59
CA PRO A 66 -18.02 -0.09 -2.74
C PRO A 66 -18.09 0.88 -3.91
N ASP A 67 -17.99 2.19 -3.68
CA ASP A 67 -18.08 3.19 -4.76
C ASP A 67 -16.79 3.25 -5.60
N CYS A 68 -15.68 2.66 -5.13
CA CYS A 68 -14.42 2.55 -5.86
C CYS A 68 -14.40 1.48 -6.97
N VAL A 69 -15.51 0.78 -7.23
CA VAL A 69 -15.55 -0.30 -8.23
C VAL A 69 -15.32 0.15 -9.66
N SER A 70 -15.55 1.43 -9.95
CA SER A 70 -15.27 2.05 -11.25
C SER A 70 -14.00 2.90 -11.22
N GLY A 71 -13.17 2.75 -10.19
CA GLY A 71 -12.00 3.56 -9.93
C GLY A 71 -12.34 4.89 -9.25
N ALA A 72 -11.34 5.77 -9.19
CA ALA A 72 -11.44 7.10 -8.59
C ALA A 72 -12.47 7.99 -9.31
N GLY A 73 -13.18 8.80 -8.53
CA GLY A 73 -14.02 9.90 -9.00
C GLY A 73 -13.29 11.26 -9.00
N ASP A 74 -14.07 12.35 -9.05
CA ASP A 74 -13.54 13.72 -9.13
C ASP A 74 -13.06 14.28 -7.77
N ALA A 75 -13.37 13.60 -6.66
CA ALA A 75 -12.93 14.02 -5.34
C ALA A 75 -11.41 13.86 -5.21
N ALA A 76 -10.75 14.84 -4.56
CA ALA A 76 -9.34 14.71 -4.23
C ALA A 76 -9.12 13.44 -3.39
N ASN A 77 -8.09 12.66 -3.73
CA ASN A 77 -7.75 11.39 -3.08
C ASN A 77 -8.80 10.29 -3.21
N SER A 78 -9.75 10.41 -4.14
CA SER A 78 -10.75 9.36 -4.38
C SER A 78 -10.08 8.01 -4.63
N CYS A 79 -10.40 7.02 -3.80
CA CYS A 79 -9.82 5.67 -3.86
C CYS A 79 -8.27 5.67 -3.79
N GLY A 80 -7.68 6.64 -3.10
CA GLY A 80 -6.24 6.81 -2.97
C GLY A 80 -5.55 5.79 -2.04
N VAL A 81 -4.28 5.51 -2.33
CA VAL A 81 -3.37 4.74 -1.47
C VAL A 81 -2.01 5.44 -1.42
N HIS A 82 -1.70 6.10 -0.29
CA HIS A 82 -0.66 7.13 -0.24
C HIS A 82 0.24 6.98 0.97
N PHE A 83 1.50 7.44 0.84
CA PHE A 83 2.36 7.69 1.99
C PHE A 83 2.04 9.08 2.56
N HIS A 84 2.06 9.20 3.88
CA HIS A 84 1.75 10.41 4.63
C HIS A 84 2.84 10.74 5.64
N GLU A 85 2.94 12.02 6.02
CA GLU A 85 4.01 12.54 6.88
C GLU A 85 4.00 11.93 8.29
N GLY A 86 2.83 11.54 8.77
CA GLY A 86 2.61 10.98 10.10
C GLY A 86 3.44 9.73 10.36
N THR A 87 3.72 9.48 11.63
CA THR A 87 4.52 8.34 12.09
C THR A 87 3.78 7.44 13.07
N ASP A 88 2.46 7.59 13.13
CA ASP A 88 1.54 6.74 13.87
C ASP A 88 0.17 6.74 13.15
N CYS A 89 -0.72 5.86 13.61
CA CYS A 89 -2.10 5.76 13.10
C CYS A 89 -3.15 6.21 14.13
N VAL A 90 -2.73 6.87 15.21
CA VAL A 90 -3.62 7.31 16.30
C VAL A 90 -3.81 8.83 16.32
N SER A 91 -3.14 9.54 15.41
CA SER A 91 -3.23 10.98 15.20
C SER A 91 -3.36 11.31 13.71
N ASP A 92 -3.47 12.60 13.41
CA ASP A 92 -3.55 13.05 12.02
C ASP A 92 -2.23 12.77 11.26
N ALA A 93 -2.30 11.87 10.30
CA ALA A 93 -1.19 11.54 9.42
C ALA A 93 -0.65 12.71 8.56
N GLY A 94 -1.31 13.87 8.50
CA GLY A 94 -0.76 15.05 7.81
C GLY A 94 -0.83 14.97 6.29
N ALA A 95 0.05 15.68 5.59
CA ALA A 95 0.06 15.75 4.13
C ALA A 95 0.60 14.45 3.50
N HIS A 96 0.49 14.33 2.17
CA HIS A 96 1.18 13.28 1.44
C HIS A 96 2.70 13.44 1.62
N PHE A 97 3.41 12.33 1.75
CA PHE A 97 4.84 12.32 2.01
C PHE A 97 5.63 12.07 0.73
N TYR A 98 6.36 13.08 0.30
CA TYR A 98 7.27 13.06 -0.84
C TYR A 98 8.34 14.13 -0.62
N ALA A 99 9.43 14.09 -1.38
CA ALA A 99 10.52 15.03 -1.20
C ALA A 99 10.15 16.44 -1.69
N ASP A 100 10.52 17.46 -0.90
CA ASP A 100 10.32 18.88 -1.23
C ASP A 100 10.98 19.33 -2.55
N THR A 101 11.88 18.51 -3.11
CA THR A 101 12.49 18.75 -4.42
C THR A 101 11.53 18.52 -5.59
N LEU A 102 10.40 17.84 -5.36
CA LEU A 102 9.34 17.67 -6.37
C LEU A 102 8.38 18.85 -6.34
N SER A 103 8.09 19.43 -7.50
CA SER A 103 7.18 20.57 -7.63
C SER A 103 5.71 20.17 -7.66
N GLU A 104 5.41 18.89 -7.88
CA GLU A 104 4.08 18.33 -7.97
C GLU A 104 3.98 17.11 -7.05
N ASP A 105 2.80 16.93 -6.46
CA ASP A 105 2.50 15.81 -5.59
C ASP A 105 2.39 14.51 -6.41
N PRO A 106 3.31 13.55 -6.25
CA PRO A 106 3.31 12.33 -7.03
C PRO A 106 2.18 11.37 -6.64
N TRP A 107 1.51 11.61 -5.50
CA TRP A 107 0.39 10.80 -5.01
C TRP A 107 -0.97 11.22 -5.56
N ALA A 108 -1.07 12.44 -6.12
CA ALA A 108 -2.34 13.03 -6.56
C ALA A 108 -3.12 12.18 -7.58
N THR A 109 -2.44 11.34 -8.36
CA THR A 109 -3.06 10.44 -9.36
C THR A 109 -3.01 8.97 -8.96
N VAL A 110 -2.51 8.65 -7.76
CA VAL A 110 -2.36 7.28 -7.28
C VAL A 110 -3.68 6.85 -6.64
N ALA A 111 -4.37 5.92 -7.28
CA ALA A 111 -5.63 5.38 -6.80
C ALA A 111 -5.78 3.90 -7.17
N TYR A 112 -6.56 3.17 -6.38
CA TYR A 112 -6.98 1.80 -6.67
C TYR A 112 -8.33 1.77 -7.37
N THR A 113 -8.63 0.64 -8.01
CA THR A 113 -9.97 0.27 -8.44
C THR A 113 -10.34 -1.01 -7.69
N SER A 114 -11.47 -0.99 -6.97
CA SER A 114 -11.95 -2.18 -6.29
C SER A 114 -12.74 -3.08 -7.24
N VAL A 115 -12.90 -4.33 -6.86
CA VAL A 115 -13.76 -5.31 -7.51
C VAL A 115 -14.57 -6.01 -6.43
N MET A 116 -15.82 -6.34 -6.73
CA MET A 116 -16.61 -7.16 -5.82
C MET A 116 -16.22 -8.63 -6.01
N SER A 117 -15.72 -9.26 -4.96
CA SER A 117 -15.30 -10.67 -4.93
C SER A 117 -15.74 -11.31 -3.61
N ASP A 118 -16.39 -12.46 -3.68
CA ASP A 118 -16.82 -13.25 -2.50
C ASP A 118 -17.59 -12.47 -1.42
N GLY A 119 -18.35 -11.45 -1.83
CA GLY A 119 -19.16 -10.62 -0.92
C GLY A 119 -18.39 -9.48 -0.24
N ASP A 120 -17.16 -9.22 -0.68
CA ASP A 120 -16.34 -8.09 -0.25
C ASP A 120 -15.85 -7.25 -1.43
N TYR A 121 -15.38 -6.04 -1.17
CA TYR A 121 -14.76 -5.16 -2.14
C TYR A 121 -13.25 -5.18 -1.95
N THR A 122 -12.56 -5.74 -2.93
CA THR A 122 -11.12 -6.00 -2.87
C THR A 122 -10.38 -5.25 -3.97
N ALA A 123 -9.09 -5.00 -3.79
CA ALA A 123 -8.23 -4.48 -4.84
C ALA A 123 -6.89 -5.22 -4.79
N SER A 124 -6.39 -5.62 -5.96
CA SER A 124 -5.11 -6.31 -6.08
C SER A 124 -4.37 -5.87 -7.34
N LEU A 125 -3.04 -5.80 -7.25
CA LEU A 125 -2.16 -5.63 -8.40
C LEU A 125 -1.55 -6.98 -8.79
N THR A 126 -2.39 -7.93 -9.18
CA THR A 126 -1.98 -9.34 -9.37
C THR A 126 -1.07 -9.58 -10.58
N ASP A 127 -0.92 -8.60 -11.48
CA ASP A 127 -0.06 -8.66 -12.68
C ASP A 127 0.60 -7.31 -13.00
N GLY A 128 0.82 -6.49 -11.96
CA GLY A 128 1.35 -5.14 -12.12
C GLY A 128 1.94 -4.58 -10.84
N SER A 129 2.53 -3.40 -10.94
CA SER A 129 2.97 -2.63 -9.79
C SER A 129 2.68 -1.15 -10.02
N LEU A 130 2.51 -0.43 -8.92
CA LEU A 130 2.31 1.01 -8.92
C LEU A 130 3.66 1.67 -8.63
N MET A 131 4.20 2.37 -9.62
CA MET A 131 5.48 3.07 -9.49
C MET A 131 5.24 4.55 -9.22
N VAL A 132 5.82 5.06 -8.13
CA VAL A 132 5.68 6.46 -7.70
C VAL A 132 7.07 7.04 -7.45
N GLU A 133 7.44 8.06 -8.22
CA GLU A 133 8.68 8.81 -7.97
C GLU A 133 8.45 9.77 -6.81
N THR A 134 8.80 9.35 -5.61
CA THR A 134 8.56 10.12 -4.38
C THR A 134 9.70 11.07 -4.04
N GLY A 135 10.88 10.92 -4.65
CA GLY A 135 12.08 11.63 -4.23
C GLY A 135 12.66 11.14 -2.89
N LEU A 136 12.10 10.09 -2.28
CA LEU A 136 12.45 9.61 -0.94
C LEU A 136 13.17 8.27 -0.99
N THR A 137 14.22 8.13 -0.18
CA THR A 137 14.93 6.87 0.02
C THR A 137 14.16 5.92 0.94
N ALA A 138 14.54 4.64 0.93
CA ALA A 138 13.95 3.64 1.83
C ALA A 138 14.02 4.06 3.31
N ALA A 139 15.15 4.62 3.74
CA ALA A 139 15.32 5.05 5.12
C ALA A 139 14.38 6.19 5.55
N GLU A 140 13.89 6.99 4.60
CA GLU A 140 13.02 8.13 4.89
C GLU A 140 11.54 7.73 5.00
N ILE A 141 11.14 6.66 4.29
CA ILE A 141 9.76 6.17 4.27
C ILE A 141 9.43 5.21 5.42
N VAL A 142 10.42 4.52 6.01
CA VAL A 142 10.17 3.61 7.14
C VAL A 142 9.58 4.38 8.31
N GLY A 143 8.51 3.83 8.90
CA GLY A 143 7.76 4.40 10.01
C GLY A 143 6.78 5.48 9.61
N ARG A 144 6.61 5.77 8.31
CA ARG A 144 5.58 6.70 7.81
C ARG A 144 4.23 6.01 7.72
N ALA A 145 3.17 6.80 7.84
CA ALA A 145 1.81 6.34 7.69
C ALA A 145 1.51 6.06 6.22
N PHE A 146 0.94 4.89 5.95
CA PHE A 146 0.29 4.55 4.70
C PHE A 146 -1.22 4.69 4.91
N VAL A 147 -1.89 5.50 4.11
CA VAL A 147 -3.33 5.77 4.24
C VAL A 147 -4.07 5.24 3.02
N VAL A 148 -5.21 4.59 3.29
CA VAL A 148 -6.20 4.20 2.27
C VAL A 148 -7.36 5.19 2.34
N HIS A 149 -7.82 5.65 1.19
CA HIS A 149 -8.93 6.58 1.05
C HIS A 149 -10.18 5.92 0.44
N ALA A 150 -11.35 6.39 0.84
CA ALA A 150 -12.65 6.07 0.25
C ALA A 150 -12.91 6.87 -1.04
N PHE A 151 -14.04 6.58 -1.71
CA PHE A 151 -14.41 7.23 -2.97
C PHE A 151 -14.61 8.75 -2.81
N ASP A 152 -15.10 9.20 -1.66
CA ASP A 152 -15.27 10.62 -1.33
C ASP A 152 -13.96 11.33 -0.93
N GLY A 153 -12.84 10.61 -0.91
CA GLY A 153 -11.53 11.12 -0.51
C GLY A 153 -11.29 11.09 1.00
N SER A 154 -12.24 10.63 1.81
CA SER A 154 -12.03 10.45 3.25
C SER A 154 -10.97 9.38 3.53
N ARG A 155 -10.22 9.56 4.61
CA ARG A 155 -9.18 8.61 5.06
C ARG A 155 -9.86 7.51 5.86
N ILE A 156 -9.76 6.26 5.42
CA ILE A 156 -10.53 5.14 6.00
C ILE A 156 -9.65 4.17 6.78
N ALA A 157 -8.37 4.04 6.43
CA ALA A 157 -7.45 3.16 7.13
C ALA A 157 -6.02 3.70 7.17
N CYS A 158 -5.26 3.23 8.15
CA CYS A 158 -3.85 3.54 8.32
C CYS A 158 -3.06 2.30 8.75
N ALA A 159 -1.84 2.17 8.25
CA ALA A 159 -0.81 1.28 8.76
C ALA A 159 0.56 1.96 8.60
N LEU A 160 1.60 1.45 9.28
CA LEU A 160 2.95 1.99 9.13
C LEU A 160 3.75 1.19 8.09
N ILE A 161 4.67 1.89 7.44
CA ILE A 161 5.65 1.30 6.53
C ILE A 161 6.80 0.70 7.36
N GLU A 162 7.13 -0.57 7.14
CA GLU A 162 8.19 -1.32 7.82
C GLU A 162 9.29 -1.80 6.88
#